data_AF-A0A2G9THZ7-F1
#
_entry.id   AF-A0A2G9THZ7-F1
#
_cell.length_a   1.000
_cell.length_b   1.000
_cell.length_c   1.000
_cell.angle_alpha   90.00
_cell.angle_beta   90.00
_cell.angle_gamma   90.00
#
_symmetry.space_group_name_H-M   'P 1'
#
loop_
_entity.id
_entity.type
_entity.pdbx_description
1 polymer ?
#
loop_
_entity_poly.entity_id
_entity_poly.type
_entity_poly.pdbx_seq_one_letter_code
_entity_poly.pdbx_strand_id
1 'polypeptide(L)'
;MTEQKFTVSCLHGDMEQMERDIIMREFRSGSSRVLITTDLLARGIDVQQVSLVINYDLPTNRENYIHRIGRSGRFGRKGVAINFITDHDAR
;
A
#
# COMPACT_ATOMS: atom_id res chain seq x y z
N MET A 1 -4.69 4.84 -14.08
CA MET A 1 -4.92 5.80 -12.96
C MET A 1 -4.44 7.20 -13.30
N THR A 2 -3.21 7.37 -13.80
CA THR A 2 -2.68 8.68 -14.23
C THR A 2 -3.47 9.31 -15.38
N GLU A 3 -3.90 8.52 -16.37
CA GLU A 3 -4.81 8.97 -17.44
C GLU A 3 -6.14 9.51 -16.91
N GLN A 4 -6.60 8.97 -15.78
CA GLN A 4 -7.80 9.44 -15.07
C GLN A 4 -7.50 10.58 -14.08
N LYS A 5 -6.31 11.19 -14.16
CA LYS A 5 -5.85 12.35 -13.37
C LYS A 5 -5.74 12.09 -11.86
N PHE A 6 -5.48 10.86 -11.44
CA PHE A 6 -5.10 10.57 -10.04
C PHE A 6 -3.61 10.86 -9.81
N THR A 7 -3.26 11.40 -8.63
CA THR A 7 -1.88 11.52 -8.18
C THR A 7 -1.42 10.21 -7.53
N VAL A 8 -0.43 9.57 -8.16
CA VAL A 8 0.00 8.21 -7.84
C VAL A 8 1.51 8.20 -7.68
N SER A 9 2.00 7.61 -6.59
CA SER A 9 3.41 7.21 -6.45
C SER A 9 3.52 5.69 -6.39
N CYS A 10 4.67 5.17 -6.80
CA CYS A 10 4.95 3.74 -6.84
C CYS A 10 6.30 3.44 -6.17
N LEU A 11 6.38 2.33 -5.43
CA LEU A 11 7.53 1.99 -4.60
C LEU A 11 7.78 0.47 -4.63
N HIS A 12 8.98 0.05 -5.04
CA HIS A 12 9.36 -1.37 -5.14
C HIS A 12 10.79 -1.64 -4.65
N GLY A 13 11.09 -2.91 -4.43
CA GLY A 13 12.27 -3.41 -3.72
C GLY A 13 13.63 -3.14 -4.35
N ASP A 14 13.65 -2.73 -5.62
CA ASP A 14 14.89 -2.48 -6.39
C ASP A 14 15.21 -0.98 -6.49
N MET A 15 14.35 -0.10 -5.97
CA MET A 15 14.59 1.35 -5.99
C MET A 15 15.69 1.74 -5.01
N GLU A 16 16.44 2.80 -5.32
CA GLU A 16 17.44 3.32 -4.40
C GLU A 16 16.77 3.94 -3.15
N GLN A 17 17.47 3.93 -2.01
CA GLN A 17 16.91 4.46 -0.77
C GLN A 17 16.51 5.94 -0.89
N MET A 18 17.29 6.74 -1.63
CA MET A 18 16.99 8.16 -1.85
C MET A 18 15.65 8.36 -2.58
N GLU A 19 15.37 7.55 -3.61
CA GLU A 19 14.11 7.60 -4.36
C GLU A 19 12.94 7.20 -3.48
N ARG A 20 13.11 6.13 -2.67
CA ARG A 20 12.11 5.70 -1.69
C ARG A 20 11.76 6.81 -0.72
N ASP A 21 12.76 7.52 -0.21
CA ASP A 21 12.56 8.61 0.75
C ASP A 21 11.78 9.78 0.15
N ILE A 22 12.02 10.10 -1.13
CA ILE A 22 11.29 11.13 -1.89
C ILE A 22 9.83 10.72 -2.06
N ILE A 23 9.56 9.52 -2.59
CA ILE A 23 8.20 9.00 -2.79
C ILE A 23 7.41 8.95 -1.47
N MET A 24 8.07 8.48 -0.41
CA MET A 24 7.46 8.42 0.92
C MET A 24 7.17 9.80 1.49
N ARG A 25 7.98 10.81 1.15
CA ARG A 25 7.71 12.21 1.52
C ARG A 25 6.48 12.73 0.78
N GLU A 26 6.38 12.51 -0.53
CA GLU A 26 5.24 12.93 -1.36
C GLU A 26 3.92 12.28 -0.93
N PHE A 27 3.96 10.99 -0.56
CA PHE A 27 2.78 10.29 -0.08
C PHE A 27 2.36 10.79 1.31
N ARG A 28 3.32 11.01 2.22
CA ARG A 28 3.04 11.54 3.57
C ARG A 28 2.55 12.99 3.56
N SER A 29 3.02 13.81 2.62
CA SER A 29 2.51 15.18 2.44
C SER A 29 1.13 15.23 1.80
N GLY A 30 0.64 14.11 1.24
CA GLY A 30 -0.61 14.06 0.48
C GLY A 30 -0.48 14.59 -0.95
N SER A 31 0.73 14.89 -1.43
CA SER A 31 0.98 15.26 -2.83
C SER A 31 0.54 14.13 -3.77
N SER A 32 0.83 12.89 -3.37
CA SER A 32 0.25 11.68 -3.96
C SER A 32 -0.80 11.11 -3.03
N ARG A 33 -1.99 10.85 -3.57
CA ARG A 33 -3.11 10.27 -2.81
C ARG A 33 -3.16 8.75 -2.89
N VAL A 34 -2.45 8.15 -3.84
CA VAL A 34 -2.37 6.70 -4.04
C VAL A 34 -0.90 6.29 -4.01
N LEU A 35 -0.60 5.25 -3.23
CA LEU A 35 0.69 4.58 -3.22
C LEU A 35 0.53 3.13 -3.67
N ILE A 36 1.22 2.75 -4.74
CA ILE A 36 1.27 1.37 -5.24
C ILE A 36 2.61 0.76 -4.80
N THR A 37 2.58 -0.41 -4.17
CA THR A 37 3.81 -1.05 -3.67
C THR A 37 3.73 -2.57 -3.60
N THR A 38 4.88 -3.23 -3.63
CA THR A 38 5.03 -4.69 -3.44
C THR A 38 5.27 -5.05 -1.97
N ASP A 39 5.13 -6.34 -1.64
CA ASP A 39 5.23 -6.87 -0.27
C ASP A 39 6.51 -6.52 0.47
N LEU A 40 7.63 -6.40 -0.24
CA LEU A 40 8.94 -6.18 0.38
C LEU A 40 8.96 -4.88 1.18
N LEU A 41 8.18 -3.89 0.74
CA LEU A 41 8.15 -2.57 1.36
C LEU A 41 6.88 -2.34 2.18
N ALA A 42 5.83 -3.15 2.05
CA ALA A 42 4.65 -3.09 2.93
C ALA A 42 4.98 -3.31 4.42
N ARG A 43 6.13 -3.92 4.72
CA ARG A 43 6.70 -4.00 6.08
C ARG A 43 7.52 -2.75 6.39
N GLY A 44 7.18 -2.06 7.47
CA GLY A 44 7.98 -0.93 7.96
C GLY A 44 7.68 0.43 7.33
N ILE A 45 6.78 0.52 6.35
CA ILE A 45 6.25 1.82 5.91
C ILE A 45 5.48 2.46 7.06
N ASP A 46 6.12 3.44 7.71
CA ASP A 46 5.47 4.31 8.68
C ASP A 46 4.76 5.46 7.95
N VAL A 47 3.55 5.12 7.46
CA VAL A 47 2.60 6.10 6.93
C VAL A 47 1.56 6.39 7.98
N GLN A 48 1.34 7.68 8.20
CA GLN A 48 0.25 8.13 9.03
C GLN A 48 -1.06 7.75 8.35
N GLN A 49 -1.81 6.88 9.02
CA GLN A 49 -3.23 6.60 8.85
C GLN A 49 -3.75 6.53 7.40
N VAL A 50 -3.59 5.36 6.78
CA VAL A 50 -4.27 5.05 5.52
C VAL A 50 -5.74 4.71 5.81
N SER A 51 -6.67 5.25 5.04
CA SER A 51 -8.11 4.93 5.18
C SER A 51 -8.51 3.64 4.47
N LEU A 52 -7.85 3.33 3.36
CA LEU A 52 -8.18 2.23 2.46
C LEU A 52 -6.90 1.50 2.01
N VAL A 53 -6.89 0.19 2.18
CA VAL A 53 -5.89 -0.72 1.59
C VAL A 53 -6.59 -1.55 0.53
N ILE A 54 -5.99 -1.65 -0.66
CA ILE A 54 -6.47 -2.50 -1.75
C ILE A 54 -5.39 -3.54 -2.03
N ASN A 55 -5.73 -4.81 -1.85
CA ASN A 55 -4.92 -5.92 -2.32
C ASN A 55 -5.36 -6.25 -3.74
N TYR A 56 -4.58 -5.76 -4.71
CA TYR A 56 -4.79 -6.08 -6.12
C TYR A 56 -4.51 -7.57 -6.37
N ASP A 57 -3.35 -8.04 -5.90
CA ASP A 57 -3.02 -9.46 -5.80
C ASP A 57 -3.05 -9.89 -4.34
N LEU A 58 -3.74 -11.00 -4.04
CA LEU A 58 -3.82 -11.51 -2.68
C LEU A 58 -2.44 -12.04 -2.27
N PRO A 59 -1.91 -11.65 -1.08
CA PRO A 59 -0.64 -12.16 -0.63
C PRO A 59 -0.72 -13.68 -0.37
N THR A 60 0.29 -14.42 -0.84
CA THR A 60 0.34 -15.88 -0.72
C THR A 60 0.48 -16.37 0.72
N ASN A 61 0.94 -15.51 1.65
CA ASN A 61 1.07 -15.83 3.06
C ASN A 61 0.20 -14.91 3.95
N ARG A 62 -0.32 -15.48 5.04
CA ARG A 62 -1.23 -14.81 5.98
C ARG A 62 -0.57 -13.64 6.72
N GLU A 63 0.73 -13.72 7.00
CA GLU A 63 1.44 -12.70 7.75
C GLU A 63 1.58 -11.40 6.95
N ASN A 64 1.94 -11.49 5.66
CA ASN A 64 1.93 -10.39 4.70
C ASN A 64 0.54 -9.78 4.62
N TYR A 65 -0.52 -10.58 4.54
CA TYR A 65 -1.90 -10.08 4.55
C TYR A 65 -2.17 -9.18 5.77
N ILE A 66 -1.88 -9.68 6.97
CA ILE A 66 -2.08 -8.93 8.22
C ILE A 66 -1.26 -7.63 8.22
N HIS A 67 -0.01 -7.67 7.76
CA HIS A 67 0.83 -6.48 7.67
C HIS A 67 0.32 -5.44 6.67
N ARG A 68 -0.23 -5.88 5.52
CA ARG A 68 -0.82 -4.98 4.52
C ARG A 68 -2.05 -4.29 5.09
N ILE A 69 -3.02 -5.04 5.60
CA ILE A 69 -4.29 -4.46 6.08
C ILE A 69 -4.12 -3.62 7.36
N GLY A 70 -3.11 -3.95 8.18
CA GLY A 70 -2.74 -3.22 9.40
C GLY A 70 -2.24 -1.78 9.17
N ARG A 71 -2.06 -1.36 7.90
CA ARG A 71 -1.81 0.04 7.54
C ARG A 71 -3.06 0.92 7.65
N SER A 72 -4.24 0.29 7.60
CA SER A 72 -5.52 0.96 7.83
C SER A 72 -6.03 0.76 9.26
N GLY A 73 -6.98 1.60 9.69
CA GLY A 73 -7.73 1.37 10.93
C GLY A 73 -6.95 1.59 12.23
N ARG A 74 -5.87 2.37 12.21
CA ARG A 74 -5.08 2.70 13.42
C ARG A 74 -5.79 3.74 14.29
N PHE A 75 -5.53 3.70 15.61
CA PHE A 75 -6.01 4.67 16.61
C PHE A 75 -7.54 4.82 16.71
N GLY A 76 -8.26 3.70 16.67
CA GLY A 76 -9.72 3.69 16.86
C GLY A 76 -10.52 4.24 15.66
N ARG A 77 -9.86 4.58 14.55
CA ARG A 77 -10.52 5.01 13.31
C ARG A 77 -10.90 3.79 12.48
N LYS A 78 -11.99 3.89 11.72
CA LYS A 78 -12.39 2.84 10.77
C LYS A 78 -11.39 2.81 9.61
N GLY A 79 -10.92 1.61 9.26
CA GLY A 79 -10.14 1.33 8.06
C GLY A 79 -10.87 0.31 7.20
N VAL A 80 -10.65 0.37 5.89
CA VAL A 80 -11.22 -0.58 4.93
C VAL A 80 -10.07 -1.31 4.23
N ALA A 81 -10.20 -2.63 4.11
CA ALA A 81 -9.35 -3.45 3.26
C ALA A 81 -10.23 -4.10 2.19
N ILE A 82 -9.87 -3.93 0.92
CA ILE A 82 -10.54 -4.57 -0.23
C ILE A 82 -9.56 -5.57 -0.84
N ASN A 83 -10.04 -6.78 -1.10
CA ASN A 83 -9.26 -7.83 -1.74
C ASN A 83 -9.90 -8.16 -3.08
N PHE A 84 -9.09 -8.19 -4.14
CA PHE A 84 -9.46 -8.86 -5.37
C PHE A 84 -9.01 -10.31 -5.27
N ILE A 85 -9.93 -11.22 -5.60
CA ILE A 85 -9.73 -12.66 -5.47
C ILE A 85 -10.13 -13.26 -6.81
N THR A 86 -9.26 -14.15 -7.30
CA THR A 86 -9.45 -14.92 -8.53
C THR A 86 -9.39 -16.41 -8.22
N ASP A 87 -9.72 -17.25 -9.20
CA ASP A 87 -9.60 -18.71 -9.06
C ASP A 87 -8.15 -19.16 -8.79
N HIS A 88 -7.14 -18.34 -9.14
CA HIS A 88 -5.73 -18.61 -8.83
C HIS A 88 -5.39 -18.44 -7.34
N ASP A 89 -6.23 -17.73 -6.59
CA ASP A 89 -6.06 -17.51 -5.15
C ASP A 89 -6.76 -18.60 -4.31
N ALA A 90 -7.62 -19.40 -4.95
CA ALA A 90 -8.25 -20.55 -4.32
C ALA A 90 -7.20 -21.65 -4.06
N ARG A 91 -6.98 -21.96 -2.78
CA ARG A 91 -6.14 -23.07 -2.34
C ARG A 91 -6.95 -24.34 -2.17
#